data_AF-A0A4V5TKY7-F1
#
_entry.id   AF-A0A4V5TKY7-F1
#
_cell.length_a   1.000
_cell.length_b   1.000
_cell.length_c   1.000
_cell.angle_alpha   90.00
_cell.angle_beta   90.00
_cell.angle_gamma   90.00
#
_symmetry.space_group_name_H-M   'P 1'
#
loop_
_entity.id
_entity.type
_entity.pdbx_description
1 polymer ?
#
loop_
_entity_poly.entity_id
_entity_poly.type
_entity_poly.pdbx_seq_one_letter_code
_entity_poly.pdbx_strand_id
1 'polypeptide(L)'
;MSEKTYNSSPTSTNIGVHGGKIDLLNQIFEMLKERGFLIQTDQHILRDYPILADTHWEGRKGDLLFKSKIYPVGFSFEFYQEINTKNSSGGYYDFDKFERMPYLIRCQYILERKYICEILDAAGYTNVAKPVLKYAFDKVMYAIKDSCHYKEGKELPEYEIESYNAKDKDGKQLRNGQVKYFRDCKGRLRRGTIYHNINNMWWVIINKFHYTNIASFNFFDLDCEENRVRKLVEKSGYHKPLARLNFDPQKTKELLKNAKSIGKTGRLEKANDMLKYLYEIGWTSRWFAFELKSNGRLGLLEIESRAFGGHHVYETPKKLTLYGRSLPMSSSESYWVKALREYTVHSKTTINEWFCKDRNGQGSGAHYWPEVRKLAWEIGVLAS
;
A
#
# COMPACT_ATOMS: atom_id res chain seq x y z
N MET A 1 -33.52 -10.75 26.11
CA MET A 1 -33.36 -9.37 26.59
C MET A 1 -32.49 -8.64 25.58
N SER A 2 -32.92 -7.52 25.02
CA SER A 2 -32.06 -6.70 24.14
C SER A 2 -30.89 -6.17 24.97
N GLU A 3 -29.67 -6.40 24.53
CA GLU A 3 -28.46 -6.00 25.24
C GLU A 3 -28.38 -4.47 25.31
N LYS A 4 -28.48 -3.88 26.51
CA LYS A 4 -28.38 -2.42 26.70
C LYS A 4 -26.93 -1.98 26.57
N THR A 5 -26.56 -1.49 25.40
CA THR A 5 -25.18 -1.11 25.08
C THR A 5 -25.13 0.25 24.41
N TYR A 6 -23.99 0.93 24.53
CA TYR A 6 -23.69 2.10 23.71
C TYR A 6 -22.25 2.06 23.23
N ASN A 7 -21.96 2.74 22.13
CA ASN A 7 -20.61 2.89 21.60
C ASN A 7 -20.26 4.38 21.61
N SER A 8 -19.36 4.75 22.51
CA SER A 8 -18.76 6.08 22.56
C SER A 8 -17.25 5.98 22.72
N SER A 9 -16.52 6.16 21.61
CA SER A 9 -15.06 6.19 21.62
C SER A 9 -14.53 7.58 21.96
N PRO A 10 -13.47 7.72 22.78
CA PRO A 10 -12.87 9.02 23.11
C PRO A 10 -12.37 9.82 21.90
N THR A 11 -12.09 9.16 20.78
CA THR A 11 -11.59 9.77 19.53
C THR A 11 -12.64 9.85 18.43
N SER A 12 -13.86 9.36 18.66
CA SER A 12 -14.97 9.50 17.72
C SER A 12 -15.83 10.70 18.10
N THR A 13 -16.61 11.22 17.16
CA THR A 13 -17.70 12.18 17.43
C THR A 13 -19.07 11.52 17.46
N ASN A 14 -19.15 10.20 17.26
CA ASN A 14 -20.38 9.44 17.24
C ASN A 14 -20.66 8.78 18.59
N ILE A 15 -21.94 8.76 18.96
CA ILE A 15 -22.45 8.02 20.11
C ILE A 15 -23.65 7.21 19.62
N GLY A 16 -23.50 5.90 19.50
CA GLY A 16 -24.60 5.00 19.12
C GLY A 16 -25.13 4.27 20.34
N VAL A 17 -26.43 4.24 20.56
CA VAL A 17 -27.07 3.59 21.72
C VAL A 17 -28.00 2.50 21.21
N HIS A 18 -27.78 1.25 21.62
CA HIS A 18 -28.60 0.09 21.27
C HIS A 18 -29.54 -0.29 22.42
N GLY A 19 -30.80 -0.54 22.10
CA GLY A 19 -31.88 -0.71 23.07
C GLY A 19 -32.33 0.60 23.73
N GLY A 20 -31.92 1.76 23.21
CA GLY A 20 -32.35 3.08 23.65
C GLY A 20 -33.80 3.39 23.27
N LYS A 21 -34.58 3.97 24.18
CA LYS A 21 -35.96 4.44 23.94
C LYS A 21 -36.02 5.97 23.86
N ILE A 22 -37.12 6.48 23.33
CA ILE A 22 -37.36 7.93 23.19
C ILE A 22 -37.32 8.67 24.54
N ASP A 23 -37.78 8.06 25.63
CA ASP A 23 -37.77 8.69 26.96
C ASP A 23 -36.34 8.98 27.44
N LEU A 24 -35.42 8.05 27.21
CA LEU A 24 -34.00 8.23 27.53
C LEU A 24 -33.34 9.27 26.62
N LEU A 25 -33.70 9.28 25.34
CA LEU A 25 -33.24 10.30 24.40
C LEU A 25 -33.72 11.70 24.84
N ASN A 26 -34.97 11.83 25.25
CA ASN A 26 -35.54 13.07 25.77
C ASN A 26 -34.84 13.51 27.05
N GLN A 27 -34.53 12.60 27.98
CA GLN A 27 -33.75 12.91 29.17
C GLN A 27 -32.36 13.50 28.80
N ILE A 28 -31.70 12.93 27.80
CA ILE A 28 -30.42 13.45 27.30
C ILE A 28 -30.63 14.83 26.65
N PHE A 29 -31.69 15.04 25.88
CA PHE A 29 -32.00 16.33 25.28
C PHE A 29 -32.28 17.41 26.33
N GLU A 30 -33.02 17.12 27.39
CA GLU A 30 -33.24 18.09 28.48
C GLU A 30 -31.93 18.46 29.17
N MET A 31 -31.07 17.47 29.48
CA MET A 31 -29.73 17.74 30.01
C MET A 31 -28.89 18.61 29.05
N LEU A 32 -28.92 18.33 27.75
CA LEU A 32 -28.18 19.15 26.76
C LEU A 32 -28.74 20.58 26.69
N LYS A 33 -30.07 20.76 26.77
CA LYS A 33 -30.72 22.09 26.80
C LYS A 33 -30.33 22.88 28.04
N GLU A 34 -30.36 22.26 29.23
CA GLU A 34 -29.90 22.89 30.48
C GLU A 34 -28.44 23.36 30.39
N ARG A 35 -27.63 22.62 29.64
CA ARG A 35 -26.22 22.97 29.38
C ARG A 35 -26.04 23.99 28.26
N GLY A 36 -27.11 24.49 27.66
CA GLY A 36 -27.10 25.58 26.69
C GLY A 36 -27.17 25.14 25.22
N PHE A 37 -27.55 23.89 24.92
CA PHE A 37 -27.88 23.54 23.54
C PHE A 37 -29.26 24.05 23.15
N LEU A 38 -29.35 24.60 21.94
CA LEU A 38 -30.60 24.78 21.23
C LEU A 38 -30.84 23.53 20.40
N ILE A 39 -31.93 22.80 20.66
CA ILE A 39 -32.29 21.55 19.98
C ILE A 39 -33.61 21.75 19.25
N GLN A 40 -33.66 21.33 17.99
CA GLN A 40 -34.84 21.41 17.13
C GLN A 40 -34.92 20.19 16.21
N THR A 41 -36.03 20.03 15.51
CA THR A 41 -36.13 19.07 14.40
C THR A 41 -35.11 19.40 13.32
N ASP A 42 -34.45 18.38 12.75
CA ASP A 42 -33.48 18.58 11.67
C ASP A 42 -34.15 19.28 10.48
N GLN A 43 -33.69 20.49 10.14
CA GLN A 43 -34.35 21.34 9.16
C GLN A 43 -34.20 20.82 7.73
N HIS A 44 -33.10 20.12 7.44
CA HIS A 44 -32.89 19.47 6.16
C HIS A 44 -33.86 18.28 6.00
N ILE A 45 -34.01 17.46 7.06
CA ILE A 45 -34.97 16.35 7.06
C ILE A 45 -36.40 16.87 6.97
N LEU A 46 -36.76 17.91 7.73
CA LEU A 46 -38.11 18.49 7.67
C LEU A 46 -38.48 18.99 6.28
N ARG A 47 -37.52 19.57 5.54
CA ARG A 47 -37.73 20.10 4.19
C ARG A 47 -37.84 18.99 3.14
N ASP A 48 -36.89 18.05 3.15
CA ASP A 48 -36.70 17.10 2.05
C ASP A 48 -37.37 15.74 2.33
N TYR A 49 -37.56 15.40 3.61
CA TYR A 49 -38.13 14.13 4.08
C TYR A 49 -39.08 14.32 5.29
N PRO A 50 -40.20 15.06 5.15
CA PRO A 50 -41.07 15.41 6.28
C PRO A 50 -41.57 14.22 7.11
N ILE A 51 -41.74 13.05 6.48
CA ILE A 51 -42.17 11.80 7.15
C ILE A 51 -41.17 11.27 8.19
N LEU A 52 -39.91 11.74 8.14
CA LEU A 52 -38.84 11.36 9.08
C LEU A 52 -38.56 12.45 10.12
N ALA A 53 -39.29 13.56 10.08
CA ALA A 53 -39.02 14.74 10.91
C ALA A 53 -39.23 14.48 12.42
N ASP A 54 -40.11 13.55 12.77
CA ASP A 54 -40.37 13.12 14.15
C ASP A 54 -39.29 12.20 14.74
N THR A 55 -38.35 11.74 13.91
CA THR A 55 -37.27 10.81 14.30
C THR A 55 -35.88 11.41 14.17
N HIS A 56 -35.76 12.66 13.71
CA HIS A 56 -34.47 13.33 13.45
C HIS A 56 -34.43 14.73 14.08
N TRP A 57 -33.33 15.01 14.78
CA TRP A 57 -33.09 16.26 15.47
C TRP A 57 -31.71 16.80 15.17
N GLU A 58 -31.55 18.11 15.29
CA GLU A 58 -30.28 18.78 15.27
C GLU A 58 -30.15 19.69 16.49
N GLY A 59 -28.92 19.91 16.94
CA GLY A 59 -28.66 20.81 18.03
C GLY A 59 -27.37 21.60 17.88
N ARG A 60 -27.33 22.76 18.53
CA ARG A 60 -26.19 23.68 18.48
C ARG A 60 -25.90 24.31 19.84
N LYS A 61 -24.62 24.45 20.18
CA LYS A 61 -24.12 25.21 21.32
C LYS A 61 -22.85 25.94 20.92
N GLY A 62 -23.00 27.20 20.52
CA GLY A 62 -21.95 27.91 19.79
C GLY A 62 -21.62 27.19 18.49
N ASP A 63 -20.35 26.93 18.25
CA ASP A 63 -19.86 26.25 17.04
C ASP A 63 -19.88 24.72 17.12
N LEU A 64 -20.26 24.15 18.28
CA LEU A 64 -20.45 22.70 18.42
C LEU A 64 -21.87 22.33 17.98
N LEU A 65 -21.97 21.53 16.93
CA LEU A 65 -23.22 21.07 16.33
C LEU A 65 -23.37 19.57 16.56
N PHE A 66 -24.60 19.09 16.57
CA PHE A 66 -24.88 17.66 16.47
C PHE A 66 -26.11 17.38 15.62
N LYS A 67 -26.14 16.19 15.02
CA LYS A 67 -27.36 15.55 14.53
C LYS A 67 -27.68 14.34 15.39
N SER A 68 -28.95 14.11 15.64
CA SER A 68 -29.44 12.95 16.38
C SER A 68 -30.59 12.31 15.63
N LYS A 69 -30.71 10.99 15.76
CA LYS A 69 -31.83 10.24 15.21
C LYS A 69 -32.19 9.06 16.09
N ILE A 70 -33.47 8.73 16.11
CA ILE A 70 -33.99 7.49 16.72
C ILE A 70 -34.33 6.49 15.62
N TYR A 71 -34.14 5.21 15.91
CA TYR A 71 -34.45 4.09 15.05
C TYR A 71 -35.01 2.94 15.91
N PRO A 72 -35.64 1.90 15.32
CA PRO A 72 -36.38 0.89 16.10
C PRO A 72 -35.59 0.19 17.22
N VAL A 73 -34.28 0.10 17.07
CA VAL A 73 -33.38 -0.58 18.01
C VAL A 73 -32.51 0.39 18.84
N GLY A 74 -32.77 1.70 18.80
CA GLY A 74 -31.92 2.66 19.53
C GLY A 74 -31.92 4.09 19.00
N PHE A 75 -30.90 4.85 19.35
CA PHE A 75 -30.68 6.20 18.82
C PHE A 75 -29.19 6.50 18.65
N SER A 76 -28.86 7.59 17.96
CA SER A 76 -27.47 7.99 17.76
C SER A 76 -27.30 9.49 17.75
N PHE A 77 -26.14 9.96 18.21
CA PHE A 77 -25.66 11.33 18.06
C PHE A 77 -24.40 11.36 17.18
N GLU A 78 -24.29 12.37 16.33
CA GLU A 78 -23.09 12.68 15.55
C GLU A 78 -22.75 14.16 15.74
N PHE A 79 -21.64 14.42 16.44
CA PHE A 79 -21.15 15.78 16.71
C PHE A 79 -20.18 16.25 15.62
N TYR A 80 -20.21 17.54 15.30
CA TYR A 80 -19.37 18.16 14.28
C TYR A 80 -19.24 19.67 14.49
N GLN A 81 -18.50 20.33 13.61
CA GLN A 81 -18.27 21.78 13.59
C GLN A 81 -18.06 22.23 12.14
N GLU A 82 -18.29 23.51 11.84
CA GLU A 82 -18.22 24.08 10.48
C GLU A 82 -17.05 25.07 10.27
N ILE A 83 -16.14 25.21 11.24
CA ILE A 83 -14.99 26.14 11.18
C ILE A 83 -13.84 25.59 10.33
N ASN A 84 -13.38 24.37 10.65
CA ASN A 84 -12.25 23.72 9.99
C ASN A 84 -12.73 22.54 9.17
N THR A 85 -13.28 22.82 7.99
CA THR A 85 -13.89 21.83 7.11
C THR A 85 -13.01 21.54 5.91
N LYS A 86 -12.99 20.28 5.45
CA LYS A 86 -12.33 19.89 4.19
C LYS A 86 -13.36 19.53 3.13
N ASN A 87 -14.46 18.91 3.53
CA ASN A 87 -15.53 18.53 2.64
C ASN A 87 -16.29 19.79 2.16
N SER A 88 -16.50 19.89 0.84
CA SER A 88 -17.27 20.98 0.21
C SER A 88 -18.73 21.04 0.68
N SER A 89 -19.26 19.92 1.18
CA SER A 89 -20.63 19.83 1.68
C SER A 89 -20.77 20.15 3.18
N GLY A 90 -19.70 20.58 3.84
CA GLY A 90 -19.70 20.96 5.26
C GLY A 90 -19.02 19.94 6.17
N GLY A 91 -18.72 20.37 7.40
CA GLY A 91 -17.99 19.62 8.42
C GLY A 91 -18.75 18.41 8.95
N TYR A 92 -20.07 18.38 8.81
CA TYR A 92 -20.86 17.16 9.04
C TYR A 92 -20.42 15.98 8.16
N TYR A 93 -19.84 16.23 6.98
CA TYR A 93 -19.38 15.18 6.07
C TYR A 93 -17.86 14.96 6.09
N ASP A 94 -17.15 15.55 7.06
CA ASP A 94 -15.73 15.23 7.29
C ASP A 94 -15.59 13.85 7.95
N PHE A 95 -14.50 13.14 7.62
CA PHE A 95 -14.17 11.86 8.26
C PHE A 95 -13.53 12.07 9.64
N ASP A 96 -12.48 12.89 9.73
CA ASP A 96 -11.69 13.12 10.95
C ASP A 96 -12.27 14.27 11.81
N LYS A 97 -13.58 14.23 12.08
CA LYS A 97 -14.30 15.34 12.73
C LYS A 97 -13.67 15.74 14.07
N PHE A 98 -13.32 14.77 14.90
CA PHE A 98 -12.74 14.99 16.22
C PHE A 98 -11.35 15.63 16.13
N GLU A 99 -10.47 15.13 15.26
CA GLU A 99 -9.14 15.69 15.05
C GLU A 99 -9.17 17.09 14.42
N ARG A 100 -10.23 17.42 13.68
CA ARG A 100 -10.41 18.73 13.03
C ARG A 100 -10.99 19.78 13.94
N MET A 101 -11.76 19.40 14.97
CA MET A 101 -12.33 20.32 15.94
C MET A 101 -11.24 21.21 16.55
N PRO A 102 -11.38 22.55 16.49
CA PRO A 102 -10.54 23.47 17.26
C PRO A 102 -10.51 23.12 18.74
N TYR A 103 -9.42 23.45 19.43
CA TYR A 103 -9.15 22.96 20.79
C TYR A 103 -10.30 23.19 21.78
N LEU A 104 -10.87 24.40 21.83
CA LEU A 104 -11.97 24.72 22.76
C LEU A 104 -13.26 23.96 22.42
N ILE A 105 -13.61 23.84 21.13
CA ILE A 105 -14.76 23.07 20.66
C ILE A 105 -14.57 21.58 21.00
N ARG A 106 -13.34 21.06 20.83
CA ARG A 106 -13.01 19.69 21.20
C ARG A 106 -13.15 19.45 22.71
N CYS A 107 -12.68 20.38 23.54
CA CYS A 107 -12.85 20.31 24.99
C CYS A 107 -14.34 20.32 25.38
N GLN A 108 -15.13 21.19 24.73
CA GLN A 108 -16.57 21.24 24.91
C GLN A 108 -17.21 19.91 24.53
N TYR A 109 -16.91 19.35 23.36
CA TYR A 109 -17.41 18.04 22.95
C TYR A 109 -17.05 16.93 23.94
N ILE A 110 -15.80 16.86 24.40
CA ILE A 110 -15.35 15.87 25.40
C ILE A 110 -16.20 15.97 26.68
N LEU A 111 -16.51 17.19 27.12
CA LEU A 111 -17.33 17.44 28.29
C LEU A 111 -18.79 17.00 28.07
N GLU A 112 -19.41 17.39 26.95
CA GLU A 112 -20.80 17.03 26.63
C GLU A 112 -20.96 15.51 26.47
N ARG A 113 -20.01 14.86 25.78
CA ARG A 113 -19.95 13.39 25.67
C ARG A 113 -19.90 12.74 27.04
N LYS A 114 -19.10 13.27 27.99
CA LYS A 114 -18.98 12.73 29.34
C LYS A 114 -20.35 12.68 30.03
N TYR A 115 -21.12 13.76 30.00
CA TYR A 115 -22.45 13.79 30.62
C TYR A 115 -23.46 12.86 29.93
N ILE A 116 -23.40 12.74 28.60
CA ILE A 116 -24.22 11.76 27.88
C ILE A 116 -23.89 10.35 28.36
N CYS A 117 -22.60 10.00 28.48
CA CYS A 117 -22.17 8.69 28.96
C CYS A 117 -22.62 8.44 30.41
N GLU A 118 -22.53 9.44 31.30
CA GLU A 118 -22.98 9.32 32.69
C GLU A 118 -24.49 9.01 32.79
N ILE A 119 -25.34 9.63 31.96
CA ILE A 119 -26.77 9.30 31.91
C ILE A 119 -27.00 7.86 31.41
N LEU A 120 -26.26 7.44 30.38
CA LEU A 120 -26.37 6.09 29.83
C LEU A 120 -25.91 5.02 30.84
N ASP A 121 -24.79 5.27 31.53
CA ASP A 121 -24.27 4.40 32.58
C ASP A 121 -25.28 4.28 33.73
N ALA A 122 -25.86 5.41 34.18
CA ALA A 122 -26.90 5.43 35.22
C ALA A 122 -28.19 4.70 34.79
N ALA A 123 -28.51 4.68 33.50
CA ALA A 123 -29.64 3.94 32.94
C ALA A 123 -29.35 2.43 32.72
N GLY A 124 -28.15 1.97 33.09
CA GLY A 124 -27.71 0.58 33.02
C GLY A 124 -27.23 0.13 31.64
N TYR A 125 -26.75 1.06 30.80
CA TYR A 125 -26.11 0.71 29.52
C TYR A 125 -24.61 0.50 29.71
N THR A 126 -24.03 -0.42 28.93
CA THR A 126 -22.58 -0.68 28.95
C THR A 126 -21.90 -0.10 27.70
N ASN A 127 -20.79 0.62 27.88
CA ASN A 127 -19.98 1.10 26.75
C ASN A 127 -19.22 -0.06 26.10
N VAL A 128 -19.49 -0.34 24.83
CA VAL A 128 -18.81 -1.36 24.02
C VAL A 128 -17.74 -0.78 23.09
N ALA A 129 -17.43 0.52 23.22
CA ALA A 129 -16.35 1.14 22.45
C ALA A 129 -14.99 0.51 22.80
N LYS A 130 -14.13 0.36 21.79
CA LYS A 130 -12.76 -0.11 22.02
C LYS A 130 -12.00 0.88 22.91
N PRO A 131 -11.29 0.41 23.96
CA PRO A 131 -10.55 1.29 24.85
C PRO A 131 -9.40 1.98 24.10
N VAL A 132 -9.13 3.24 24.46
CA VAL A 132 -7.95 3.97 23.96
C VAL A 132 -6.75 3.59 24.82
N LEU A 133 -5.98 2.64 24.32
CA LEU A 133 -4.80 2.12 25.01
C LEU A 133 -3.57 2.94 24.63
N LYS A 134 -2.80 3.39 25.64
CA LYS A 134 -1.62 4.26 25.42
C LYS A 134 -0.38 3.47 25.05
N TYR A 135 -0.12 2.37 25.75
CA TYR A 135 1.14 1.64 25.60
C TYR A 135 1.02 0.48 24.62
N ALA A 136 2.14 0.19 23.95
CA ALA A 136 2.23 -0.88 22.96
C ALA A 136 1.87 -2.24 23.55
N PHE A 137 2.29 -2.50 24.79
CA PHE A 137 1.96 -3.72 25.52
C PHE A 137 0.45 -3.90 25.68
N ASP A 138 -0.23 -2.88 26.23
CA ASP A 138 -1.68 -2.92 26.43
C ASP A 138 -2.41 -3.15 25.11
N LYS A 139 -1.99 -2.47 24.03
CA LYS A 139 -2.56 -2.64 22.68
C LYS A 139 -2.41 -4.07 22.16
N VAL A 140 -1.23 -4.66 22.31
CA VAL A 140 -0.97 -6.04 21.87
C VAL A 140 -1.79 -7.03 22.69
N MET A 141 -1.80 -6.90 24.02
CA MET A 141 -2.59 -7.77 24.90
C MET A 141 -4.09 -7.65 24.62
N TYR A 142 -4.59 -6.44 24.40
CA TYR A 142 -5.97 -6.22 24.00
C TYR A 142 -6.27 -6.87 22.65
N ALA A 143 -5.39 -6.72 21.64
CA ALA A 143 -5.59 -7.36 20.34
C ALA A 143 -5.59 -8.89 20.41
N ILE A 144 -4.78 -9.47 21.30
CA ILE A 144 -4.78 -10.91 21.58
C ILE A 144 -6.12 -11.33 22.20
N LYS A 145 -6.62 -10.57 23.19
CA LYS A 145 -7.91 -10.84 23.85
C LYS A 145 -9.13 -10.65 22.92
N ASP A 146 -9.07 -9.66 22.02
CA ASP A 146 -10.11 -9.34 21.02
C ASP A 146 -10.11 -10.35 19.85
N SER A 147 -9.13 -11.25 19.79
CA SER A 147 -9.03 -12.26 18.73
C SER A 147 -10.08 -13.35 18.91
N CYS A 148 -10.69 -13.79 17.81
CA CYS A 148 -11.61 -14.94 17.82
C CYS A 148 -10.95 -16.26 18.22
N HIS A 149 -9.61 -16.31 18.27
CA HIS A 149 -8.83 -17.46 18.73
C HIS A 149 -8.48 -17.40 20.22
N TYR A 150 -8.89 -16.35 20.94
CA TYR A 150 -8.66 -16.22 22.39
C TYR A 150 -9.53 -17.20 23.19
N LYS A 151 -8.92 -17.83 24.21
CA LYS A 151 -9.62 -18.68 25.19
C LYS A 151 -9.22 -18.26 26.60
N GLU A 152 -10.21 -17.93 27.42
CA GLU A 152 -10.02 -17.51 28.82
C GLU A 152 -9.38 -18.64 29.66
N GLY A 153 -8.46 -18.29 30.56
CA GLY A 153 -7.64 -19.26 31.31
C GLY A 153 -6.45 -19.85 30.53
N LYS A 154 -6.28 -19.48 29.25
CA LYS A 154 -5.10 -19.80 28.42
C LYS A 154 -4.58 -18.51 27.80
N GLU A 155 -4.27 -17.57 28.69
CA GLU A 155 -4.10 -16.14 28.42
C GLU A 155 -2.96 -15.81 27.43
N LEU A 156 -2.09 -16.78 27.17
CA LEU A 156 -1.09 -16.74 26.12
C LEU A 156 -1.18 -18.06 25.33
N PRO A 157 -1.46 -18.03 24.01
CA PRO A 157 -1.52 -19.25 23.22
C PRO A 157 -0.10 -19.76 23.01
N GLU A 158 0.52 -20.41 24.00
CA GLU A 158 1.55 -21.42 23.69
C GLU A 158 0.88 -22.74 23.31
N TYR A 159 -0.33 -22.94 23.84
CA TYR A 159 -1.20 -24.05 23.54
C TYR A 159 -1.92 -23.77 22.20
N GLU A 160 -1.87 -24.74 21.27
CA GLU A 160 -2.52 -24.72 19.94
C GLU A 160 -1.87 -23.85 18.83
N ILE A 161 -0.62 -23.37 18.97
CA ILE A 161 0.08 -22.86 17.77
C ILE A 161 0.69 -24.03 17.00
N GLU A 162 0.21 -24.24 15.78
CA GLU A 162 0.82 -25.14 14.81
C GLU A 162 2.33 -24.91 14.70
N SER A 163 3.14 -25.97 14.76
CA SER A 163 4.60 -25.77 14.92
C SER A 163 5.22 -25.00 13.74
N TYR A 164 4.65 -25.08 12.53
CA TYR A 164 5.13 -24.32 11.37
C TYR A 164 4.87 -22.82 11.49
N ASN A 165 3.89 -22.40 12.28
CA ASN A 165 3.57 -20.99 12.57
C ASN A 165 4.37 -20.42 13.75
N ALA A 166 5.02 -21.29 14.53
CA ALA A 166 5.79 -20.95 15.70
C ALA A 166 7.29 -21.29 15.57
N LYS A 167 7.78 -21.46 14.34
CA LYS A 167 9.21 -21.62 14.06
C LYS A 167 9.80 -20.35 13.46
N ASP A 168 10.98 -19.98 13.95
CA ASP A 168 11.77 -18.91 13.41
C ASP A 168 12.47 -19.31 12.09
N LYS A 169 13.25 -18.40 11.50
CA LYS A 169 14.02 -18.65 10.26
C LYS A 169 14.89 -19.91 10.36
N ASP A 170 15.45 -20.15 11.53
CA ASP A 170 16.43 -21.21 11.81
C ASP A 170 15.76 -22.47 12.39
N GLY A 171 14.41 -22.53 12.36
CA GLY A 171 13.62 -23.68 12.79
C GLY A 171 13.41 -23.79 14.30
N LYS A 172 13.81 -22.78 15.08
CA LYS A 172 13.65 -22.76 16.54
C LYS A 172 12.23 -22.37 16.93
N GLN A 173 11.73 -23.00 17.98
CA GLN A 173 10.42 -22.71 18.53
C GLN A 173 10.38 -21.32 19.17
N LEU A 174 9.42 -20.50 18.76
CA LEU A 174 9.11 -19.18 19.31
C LEU A 174 8.18 -19.31 20.51
N ARG A 175 8.40 -18.45 21.52
CA ARG A 175 7.55 -18.37 22.72
C ARG A 175 7.09 -16.94 22.97
N ASN A 176 5.91 -16.81 23.56
CA ASN A 176 5.36 -15.51 23.97
C ASN A 176 6.26 -14.88 25.02
N GLY A 177 6.49 -13.57 24.93
CA GLY A 177 7.39 -12.84 25.82
C GLY A 177 8.89 -12.98 25.50
N GLN A 178 9.27 -13.77 24.49
CA GLN A 178 10.66 -13.91 24.09
C GLN A 178 11.18 -12.64 23.39
N VAL A 179 12.45 -12.32 23.57
CA VAL A 179 13.12 -11.30 22.75
C VAL A 179 13.67 -11.95 21.49
N LYS A 180 13.27 -11.47 20.32
CA LYS A 180 13.80 -11.91 19.02
C LYS A 180 14.33 -10.75 18.21
N TYR A 181 15.24 -11.07 17.29
CA TYR A 181 15.74 -10.15 16.29
C TYR A 181 15.00 -10.37 14.97
N PHE A 182 14.85 -9.30 14.22
CA PHE A 182 14.27 -9.31 12.87
C PHE A 182 14.83 -8.14 12.07
N ARG A 183 14.48 -8.06 10.79
CA ARG A 183 14.83 -6.91 9.94
C ARG A 183 13.58 -6.19 9.50
N ASP A 184 13.61 -4.86 9.55
CA ASP A 184 12.52 -4.06 8.98
C ASP A 184 12.55 -4.09 7.44
N CYS A 185 11.57 -3.48 6.77
CA CYS A 185 11.51 -3.41 5.31
C CYS A 185 12.72 -2.72 4.65
N LYS A 186 13.60 -2.09 5.43
CA LYS A 186 14.85 -1.49 4.97
C LYS A 186 16.06 -2.37 5.29
N GLY A 187 15.87 -3.61 5.72
CA GLY A 187 16.93 -4.53 6.12
C GLY A 187 17.61 -4.19 7.44
N ARG A 188 17.12 -3.18 8.18
CA ARG A 188 17.76 -2.74 9.43
C ARG A 188 17.45 -3.73 10.54
N LEU A 189 18.49 -4.10 11.29
CA LEU A 189 18.33 -4.97 12.45
C LEU A 189 17.47 -4.29 13.51
N ARG A 190 16.45 -5.00 13.98
CA ARG A 190 15.55 -4.62 15.06
C ARG A 190 15.52 -5.74 16.09
N ARG A 191 15.12 -5.40 17.31
CA ARG A 191 14.76 -6.36 18.36
C ARG A 191 13.43 -5.95 18.98
N GLY A 192 12.71 -6.91 19.53
CA GLY A 192 11.51 -6.64 20.30
C GLY A 192 11.04 -7.88 21.06
N THR A 193 10.09 -7.67 21.96
CA THR A 193 9.40 -8.75 22.68
C THR A 193 8.25 -9.26 21.83
N ILE A 194 8.21 -10.57 21.55
CA ILE A 194 7.25 -11.16 20.62
C ILE A 194 6.06 -11.78 21.34
N TYR A 195 4.89 -11.72 20.71
CA TYR A 195 3.68 -12.41 21.14
C TYR A 195 2.94 -12.93 19.90
N HIS A 196 2.43 -14.15 19.97
CA HIS A 196 1.72 -14.76 18.86
C HIS A 196 0.46 -13.96 18.52
N ASN A 197 0.16 -13.88 17.22
CA ASN A 197 -1.07 -13.29 16.71
C ASN A 197 -1.93 -14.36 16.04
N ILE A 198 -1.88 -14.47 14.72
CA ILE A 198 -2.68 -15.40 13.92
C ILE A 198 -1.79 -16.01 12.85
N ASN A 199 -1.99 -17.30 12.54
CA ASN A 199 -1.13 -18.04 11.61
C ASN A 199 0.35 -17.86 11.98
N ASN A 200 1.20 -17.62 10.99
CA ASN A 200 2.61 -17.34 11.13
C ASN A 200 2.92 -15.91 11.58
N MET A 201 1.93 -15.08 11.88
CA MET A 201 2.13 -13.67 12.22
C MET A 201 2.26 -13.49 13.73
N TRP A 202 3.21 -12.65 14.14
CA TRP A 202 3.52 -12.37 15.55
C TRP A 202 3.60 -10.87 15.78
N TRP A 203 2.99 -10.41 16.87
CA TRP A 203 3.19 -9.06 17.38
C TRP A 203 4.60 -8.90 17.92
N VAL A 204 5.19 -7.72 17.71
CA VAL A 204 6.51 -7.38 18.20
C VAL A 204 6.45 -6.03 18.89
N ILE A 205 6.64 -6.01 20.21
CA ILE A 205 6.77 -4.78 20.98
C ILE A 205 8.20 -4.28 20.86
N ILE A 206 8.39 -3.16 20.18
CA ILE A 206 9.72 -2.56 19.94
C ILE A 206 10.10 -1.63 21.09
N ASN A 207 9.14 -0.84 21.57
CA ASN A 207 9.30 0.05 22.72
C ASN A 207 7.94 0.34 23.39
N LYS A 208 7.94 1.19 24.41
CA LYS A 208 6.76 1.57 25.21
C LYS A 208 5.54 2.02 24.39
N PHE A 209 5.75 2.60 23.21
CA PHE A 209 4.68 3.20 22.40
C PHE A 209 4.48 2.55 21.03
N HIS A 210 5.43 1.74 20.58
CA HIS A 210 5.43 1.18 19.24
C HIS A 210 5.51 -0.35 19.24
N TYR A 211 4.61 -0.96 18.48
CA TYR A 211 4.61 -2.37 18.13
C TYR A 211 4.43 -2.53 16.62
N THR A 212 4.80 -3.69 16.11
CA THR A 212 4.63 -4.07 14.70
C THR A 212 4.19 -5.53 14.62
N ASN A 213 3.96 -6.03 13.41
CA ASN A 213 3.57 -7.41 13.17
C ASN A 213 4.52 -8.04 12.12
N ILE A 214 5.12 -9.18 12.46
CA ILE A 214 6.19 -9.83 11.71
C ILE A 214 5.91 -11.33 11.61
N ALA A 215 6.16 -11.91 10.44
CA ALA A 215 6.04 -13.34 10.22
C ALA A 215 7.11 -14.14 11.00
N SER A 216 6.78 -15.35 11.46
CA SER A 216 7.60 -16.20 12.30
C SER A 216 8.98 -16.47 11.67
N PHE A 217 8.99 -16.82 10.38
CA PHE A 217 10.20 -17.10 9.60
C PHE A 217 11.11 -15.89 9.35
N ASN A 218 10.73 -14.68 9.78
CA ASN A 218 11.59 -13.50 9.73
C ASN A 218 12.33 -13.25 11.05
N PHE A 219 11.99 -13.97 12.12
CA PHE A 219 12.73 -13.90 13.37
C PHE A 219 13.98 -14.78 13.32
N PHE A 220 14.98 -14.38 14.10
CA PHE A 220 16.22 -15.13 14.27
C PHE A 220 16.92 -14.70 15.57
N ASP A 221 17.95 -15.47 15.96
CA ASP A 221 18.88 -15.10 17.02
C ASP A 221 20.21 -14.61 16.42
N LEU A 222 21.02 -13.88 17.19
CA LEU A 222 22.36 -13.45 16.77
C LEU A 222 23.43 -14.51 17.06
N ASP A 223 23.06 -15.78 17.01
CA ASP A 223 23.92 -16.92 17.34
C ASP A 223 24.78 -17.38 16.16
N CYS A 224 24.35 -17.16 14.92
CA CYS A 224 25.14 -17.46 13.73
C CYS A 224 25.77 -16.22 13.08
N GLU A 225 26.87 -16.43 12.35
CA GLU A 225 27.61 -15.38 11.63
C GLU A 225 26.67 -14.63 10.66
N GLU A 226 25.87 -15.36 9.88
CA GLU A 226 24.92 -14.81 8.90
C GLU A 226 23.93 -13.80 9.52
N ASN A 227 23.44 -14.09 10.73
CA ASN A 227 22.47 -13.25 11.42
C ASN A 227 23.13 -12.00 12.03
N ARG A 228 24.41 -12.09 12.43
CA ARG A 228 25.23 -10.97 12.90
C ARG A 228 25.63 -10.01 11.79
N VAL A 229 25.80 -10.51 10.56
CA VAL A 229 26.18 -9.66 9.42
C VAL A 229 25.14 -8.57 9.20
N ARG A 230 25.60 -7.33 9.01
CA ARG A 230 24.76 -6.25 8.53
C ARG A 230 24.33 -6.55 7.09
N LYS A 231 23.14 -7.12 6.91
CA LYS A 231 22.55 -7.25 5.57
C LYS A 231 22.24 -5.85 5.04
N LEU A 232 22.81 -5.53 3.88
CA LEU A 232 22.55 -4.29 3.17
C LEU A 232 21.06 -4.18 2.86
N VAL A 233 20.54 -2.95 2.87
CA VAL A 233 19.20 -2.58 2.42
C VAL A 233 18.91 -3.29 1.09
N GLU A 234 17.72 -3.90 0.93
CA GLU A 234 17.31 -4.42 -0.38
C GLU A 234 17.54 -3.35 -1.45
N LYS A 235 18.19 -3.76 -2.54
CA LYS A 235 18.74 -2.88 -3.55
C LYS A 235 17.61 -2.09 -4.21
N SER A 236 17.33 -0.86 -3.76
CA SER A 236 16.56 0.07 -4.57
C SER A 236 17.46 0.63 -5.69
N GLY A 237 16.88 1.03 -6.83
CA GLY A 237 17.62 1.67 -7.93
C GLY A 237 18.47 2.87 -7.50
N TYR A 238 18.14 3.50 -6.36
CA TYR A 238 18.92 4.58 -5.76
C TYR A 238 20.34 4.15 -5.34
N HIS A 239 20.55 2.90 -4.94
CA HIS A 239 21.83 2.40 -4.41
C HIS A 239 22.76 1.82 -5.48
N LYS A 240 22.28 1.61 -6.72
CA LYS A 240 23.11 1.19 -7.88
C LYS A 240 23.20 2.38 -8.85
N PRO A 241 24.26 3.20 -8.84
CA PRO A 241 24.39 4.39 -9.71
C PRO A 241 24.15 4.09 -11.20
N LEU A 242 24.56 2.90 -11.66
CA LEU A 242 24.32 2.41 -13.02
C LEU A 242 22.82 2.26 -13.36
N ALA A 243 21.94 2.07 -12.38
CA ALA A 243 20.49 2.01 -12.58
C ALA A 243 19.85 3.39 -12.79
N ARG A 244 20.59 4.46 -12.52
CA ARG A 244 20.19 5.87 -12.69
C ARG A 244 20.84 6.48 -13.92
N LEU A 245 21.02 5.68 -14.99
CA LEU A 245 21.47 6.16 -16.29
C LEU A 245 20.46 7.20 -16.80
N ASN A 246 20.76 8.47 -16.56
CA ASN A 246 20.20 9.56 -17.34
C ASN A 246 21.00 9.62 -18.63
N PHE A 247 20.35 9.30 -19.76
CA PHE A 247 20.98 9.39 -21.07
C PHE A 247 21.24 10.87 -21.38
N ASP A 248 22.45 11.31 -21.06
CA ASP A 248 22.93 12.67 -21.29
C ASP A 248 22.86 12.98 -22.79
N PRO A 249 22.12 14.03 -23.20
CA PRO A 249 22.05 14.46 -24.60
C PRO A 249 23.42 14.69 -25.25
N GLN A 250 24.43 15.10 -24.48
CA GLN A 250 25.79 15.30 -24.99
C GLN A 250 26.49 13.97 -25.32
N LYS A 251 26.45 13.00 -24.41
CA LYS A 251 26.97 11.64 -24.67
C LYS A 251 26.24 10.96 -25.83
N THR A 252 24.93 11.18 -25.94
CA THR A 252 24.14 10.68 -27.07
C THR A 252 24.65 11.26 -28.39
N LYS A 253 24.90 12.57 -28.46
CA LYS A 253 25.45 13.23 -29.65
C LYS A 253 26.85 12.73 -30.00
N GLU A 254 27.68 12.48 -29.01
CA GLU A 254 29.04 11.96 -29.21
C GLU A 254 29.02 10.53 -29.77
N LEU A 255 28.21 9.64 -29.20
CA LEU A 255 28.02 8.29 -29.74
C LEU A 255 27.43 8.33 -31.14
N LEU A 256 26.47 9.21 -31.44
CA LEU A 256 25.95 9.39 -32.80
C LEU A 256 27.03 9.85 -33.77
N LYS A 257 27.92 10.75 -33.36
CA LYS A 257 29.03 11.23 -34.19
C LYS A 257 30.00 10.09 -34.50
N ASN A 258 30.38 9.29 -33.49
CA ASN A 258 31.24 8.12 -33.63
C ASN A 258 30.56 7.00 -34.44
N ALA A 259 29.25 6.84 -34.30
CA ALA A 259 28.47 5.89 -35.08
C ALA A 259 28.46 6.30 -36.57
N LYS A 260 28.28 7.59 -36.85
CA LYS A 260 28.26 8.11 -38.23
C LYS A 260 29.58 7.89 -38.97
N SER A 261 30.74 7.97 -38.29
CA SER A 261 32.04 7.72 -38.92
C SER A 261 32.28 6.26 -39.32
N ILE A 262 31.56 5.31 -38.71
CA ILE A 262 31.63 3.87 -39.01
C ILE A 262 30.81 3.51 -40.26
N GLY A 263 29.91 4.39 -40.71
CA GLY A 263 29.03 4.11 -41.83
C GLY A 263 27.83 3.20 -41.47
N LYS A 264 26.83 3.16 -42.35
CA LYS A 264 25.54 2.51 -42.05
C LYS A 264 25.66 1.00 -41.85
N THR A 265 26.49 0.33 -42.64
CA THR A 265 26.72 -1.12 -42.55
C THR A 265 27.42 -1.49 -41.25
N GLY A 266 28.52 -0.82 -40.90
CA GLY A 266 29.26 -1.13 -39.67
C GLY A 266 28.49 -0.78 -38.39
N ARG A 267 27.58 0.20 -38.44
CA ARG A 267 26.63 0.44 -37.34
C ARG A 267 25.66 -0.73 -37.14
N LEU A 268 25.18 -1.30 -38.25
CA LEU A 268 24.26 -2.42 -38.25
C LEU A 268 24.90 -3.68 -37.70
N GLU A 269 26.14 -3.97 -38.10
CA GLU A 269 26.94 -5.08 -37.57
C GLU A 269 27.08 -4.97 -36.05
N LYS A 270 27.49 -3.80 -35.53
CA LYS A 270 27.59 -3.58 -34.08
C LYS A 270 26.24 -3.75 -33.36
N ALA A 271 25.15 -3.22 -33.91
CA ALA A 271 23.83 -3.40 -33.30
C ALA A 271 23.41 -4.88 -33.26
N ASN A 272 23.72 -5.64 -34.32
CA ASN A 272 23.43 -7.06 -34.41
C ASN A 272 24.29 -7.90 -33.46
N ASP A 273 25.56 -7.56 -33.26
CA ASP A 273 26.42 -8.21 -32.26
C ASP A 273 25.88 -8.02 -30.85
N MET A 274 25.37 -6.83 -30.53
CA MET A 274 24.77 -6.54 -29.23
C MET A 274 23.44 -7.30 -29.03
N LEU A 275 22.62 -7.42 -30.09
CA LEU A 275 21.41 -8.26 -30.05
C LEU A 275 21.75 -9.75 -29.88
N LYS A 276 22.82 -10.22 -30.52
CA LYS A 276 23.33 -11.58 -30.34
C LYS A 276 23.81 -11.82 -28.91
N TYR A 277 24.54 -10.87 -28.34
CA TYR A 277 25.00 -10.96 -26.95
C TYR A 277 23.81 -11.10 -25.97
N LEU A 278 22.73 -10.33 -26.15
CA LEU A 278 21.52 -10.46 -25.33
C LEU A 278 20.92 -11.87 -25.41
N TYR A 279 20.95 -12.48 -26.59
CA TYR A 279 20.49 -13.84 -26.77
C TYR A 279 21.42 -14.87 -26.10
N GLU A 280 22.73 -14.73 -26.27
CA GLU A 280 23.74 -15.64 -25.71
C GLU A 280 23.70 -15.67 -24.18
N ILE A 281 23.44 -14.54 -23.52
CA ILE A 281 23.29 -14.47 -22.05
C ILE A 281 21.90 -14.91 -21.55
N GLY A 282 21.02 -15.39 -22.45
CA GLY A 282 19.67 -15.84 -22.11
C GLY A 282 18.71 -14.71 -21.74
N TRP A 283 19.04 -13.47 -22.12
CA TRP A 283 18.18 -12.30 -21.84
C TRP A 283 16.93 -12.28 -22.73
N THR A 284 17.09 -12.73 -23.97
CA THR A 284 16.00 -12.91 -24.93
C THR A 284 15.85 -14.39 -25.25
N SER A 285 14.61 -14.84 -25.45
CA SER A 285 14.36 -16.21 -25.87
C SER A 285 14.59 -16.40 -27.38
N ARG A 286 14.85 -15.32 -28.10
CA ARG A 286 14.98 -15.28 -29.56
C ARG A 286 16.17 -14.43 -29.96
N TRP A 287 16.88 -14.86 -31.00
CA TRP A 287 17.95 -14.11 -31.62
C TRP A 287 17.39 -13.23 -32.73
N PHE A 288 17.47 -11.92 -32.54
CA PHE A 288 17.05 -10.94 -33.53
C PHE A 288 18.25 -10.27 -34.20
N ALA A 289 18.04 -9.83 -35.44
CA ALA A 289 19.00 -9.01 -36.16
C ALA A 289 18.28 -8.01 -37.07
N PHE A 290 18.89 -6.86 -37.28
CA PHE A 290 18.44 -5.90 -38.28
C PHE A 290 19.00 -6.24 -39.66
N GLU A 291 18.20 -6.00 -40.70
CA GLU A 291 18.61 -6.04 -42.10
C GLU A 291 18.50 -4.64 -42.74
N LEU A 292 19.40 -4.31 -43.66
CA LEU A 292 19.27 -3.12 -44.50
C LEU A 292 18.54 -3.51 -45.80
N LYS A 293 17.36 -2.95 -46.01
CA LYS A 293 16.56 -3.20 -47.23
C LYS A 293 17.11 -2.38 -48.40
N SER A 294 16.77 -2.80 -49.62
CA SER A 294 17.14 -2.10 -50.87
C SER A 294 16.68 -0.64 -50.92
N ASN A 295 15.57 -0.30 -50.27
CA ASN A 295 15.06 1.06 -50.15
C ASN A 295 15.76 1.89 -49.04
N GLY A 296 16.84 1.37 -48.46
CA GLY A 296 17.60 2.02 -47.40
C GLY A 296 16.92 2.00 -46.02
N ARG A 297 15.73 1.40 -45.86
CA ARG A 297 15.08 1.24 -44.55
C ARG A 297 15.58 -0.01 -43.83
N LEU A 298 15.42 -0.04 -42.51
CA LEU A 298 15.72 -1.22 -41.72
C LEU A 298 14.57 -2.22 -41.74
N GLY A 299 14.91 -3.51 -41.71
CA GLY A 299 14.02 -4.62 -41.37
C GLY A 299 14.47 -5.29 -40.08
N LEU A 300 13.61 -6.10 -39.49
CA LEU A 300 13.91 -6.92 -38.32
C LEU A 300 13.69 -8.39 -38.66
N LEU A 301 14.71 -9.20 -38.39
CA LEU A 301 14.78 -10.63 -38.65
C LEU A 301 14.82 -11.40 -37.32
N GLU A 302 14.24 -12.59 -37.32
CA GLU A 302 14.41 -13.61 -36.28
C GLU A 302 15.29 -14.74 -36.87
N ILE A 303 16.45 -14.98 -36.27
CA ILE A 303 17.45 -15.95 -36.73
C ILE A 303 17.26 -17.29 -36.01
N GLU A 304 17.06 -17.25 -34.70
CA GLU A 304 16.90 -18.43 -33.83
C GLU A 304 15.84 -18.17 -32.77
N SER A 305 15.10 -19.21 -32.37
CA SER A 305 14.01 -19.15 -31.40
C SER A 305 14.15 -20.29 -30.39
N ARG A 306 14.27 -19.96 -29.10
CA ARG A 306 14.23 -20.88 -27.94
C ARG A 306 12.95 -20.72 -27.11
N ALA A 307 11.93 -20.10 -27.68
CA ALA A 307 10.70 -19.78 -26.96
C ALA A 307 9.91 -21.06 -26.58
N PHE A 308 9.36 -21.09 -25.36
CA PHE A 308 8.50 -22.17 -24.83
C PHE A 308 9.07 -23.60 -24.93
N GLY A 309 10.38 -23.75 -24.80
CA GLY A 309 11.02 -25.07 -24.83
C GLY A 309 11.16 -25.68 -26.22
N GLY A 310 10.71 -24.98 -27.27
CA GLY A 310 11.05 -25.31 -28.66
C GLY A 310 12.35 -24.62 -29.06
N HIS A 311 13.22 -25.32 -29.78
CA HIS A 311 14.43 -24.76 -30.37
C HIS A 311 14.33 -24.83 -31.90
N HIS A 312 14.30 -23.67 -32.54
CA HIS A 312 14.22 -23.53 -33.99
C HIS A 312 15.30 -22.58 -34.49
N VAL A 313 16.19 -23.08 -35.34
CA VAL A 313 17.14 -22.27 -36.11
C VAL A 313 16.56 -22.12 -37.52
N TYR A 314 16.38 -20.88 -37.98
CA TYR A 314 15.78 -20.63 -39.30
C TYR A 314 16.86 -20.69 -40.39
N GLU A 315 16.75 -21.64 -41.34
CA GLU A 315 17.66 -21.71 -42.51
C GLU A 315 17.64 -20.41 -43.32
N THR A 316 16.46 -19.79 -43.44
CA THR A 316 16.30 -18.43 -43.95
C THR A 316 15.73 -17.55 -42.83
N PRO A 317 16.43 -16.49 -42.38
CA PRO A 317 15.97 -15.65 -41.28
C PRO A 317 14.53 -15.15 -41.48
N LYS A 318 13.71 -15.34 -40.45
CA LYS A 318 12.28 -15.03 -40.53
C LYS A 318 12.05 -13.52 -40.41
N LYS A 319 11.50 -12.92 -41.47
CA LYS A 319 11.10 -11.51 -41.46
C LYS A 319 9.94 -11.27 -40.50
N LEU A 320 10.10 -10.34 -39.56
CA LEU A 320 9.03 -9.96 -38.66
C LEU A 320 8.11 -8.93 -39.33
N THR A 321 6.82 -9.25 -39.38
CA THR A 321 5.80 -8.35 -39.90
C THR A 321 5.45 -7.26 -38.87
N LEU A 322 5.15 -6.06 -39.37
CA LEU A 322 4.94 -4.86 -38.55
C LEU A 322 3.79 -5.00 -37.54
N TYR A 323 2.73 -5.71 -37.93
CA TYR A 323 1.50 -5.90 -37.15
C TYR A 323 1.06 -7.37 -37.06
N GLY A 324 2.01 -8.31 -37.14
CA GLY A 324 1.69 -9.72 -36.94
C GLY A 324 1.11 -9.99 -35.54
N ARG A 325 0.27 -11.03 -35.42
CA ARG A 325 -0.28 -11.53 -34.14
C ARG A 325 0.80 -11.46 -33.05
N SER A 326 0.41 -11.05 -31.84
CA SER A 326 1.27 -11.05 -30.66
C SER A 326 2.01 -12.38 -30.60
N LEU A 327 3.31 -12.34 -30.87
CA LEU A 327 4.15 -13.52 -30.73
C LEU A 327 4.00 -13.98 -29.28
N PRO A 328 3.78 -15.27 -29.02
CA PRO A 328 3.79 -15.74 -27.65
C PRO A 328 5.20 -15.46 -27.12
N MET A 329 5.31 -14.65 -26.06
CA MET A 329 6.56 -14.33 -25.36
C MET A 329 6.22 -13.68 -24.02
N SER A 330 7.22 -13.49 -23.15
CA SER A 330 7.01 -12.79 -21.88
C SER A 330 6.53 -11.35 -22.12
N SER A 331 5.81 -10.76 -21.16
CA SER A 331 5.34 -9.38 -21.26
C SER A 331 6.49 -8.38 -21.46
N SER A 332 7.63 -8.62 -20.80
CA SER A 332 8.87 -7.85 -20.98
C SER A 332 9.43 -8.00 -22.39
N GLU A 333 9.49 -9.24 -22.91
CA GLU A 333 10.00 -9.52 -24.25
C GLU A 333 9.11 -8.92 -25.35
N SER A 334 7.79 -9.04 -25.18
CA SER A 334 6.79 -8.47 -26.10
C SER A 334 6.88 -6.96 -26.19
N TYR A 335 7.17 -6.29 -25.07
CA TYR A 335 7.27 -4.85 -25.05
C TYR A 335 8.45 -4.35 -25.89
N TRP A 336 9.65 -4.90 -25.69
CA TRP A 336 10.81 -4.40 -26.44
C TRP A 336 10.82 -4.82 -27.91
N VAL A 337 10.28 -5.99 -28.27
CA VAL A 337 10.12 -6.39 -29.69
C VAL A 337 9.17 -5.44 -30.42
N LYS A 338 8.04 -5.07 -29.78
CA LYS A 338 7.13 -4.03 -30.31
C LYS A 338 7.88 -2.72 -30.54
N ALA A 339 8.70 -2.36 -29.57
CA ALA A 339 9.52 -1.17 -29.61
C ALA A 339 10.50 -1.21 -30.81
N LEU A 340 11.34 -2.24 -30.95
CA LEU A 340 12.22 -2.39 -32.11
C LEU A 340 11.47 -2.28 -33.45
N ARG A 341 10.26 -2.85 -33.54
CA ARG A 341 9.41 -2.69 -34.72
C ARG A 341 9.03 -1.24 -34.97
N GLU A 342 8.51 -0.52 -33.96
CA GLU A 342 8.17 0.90 -34.08
C GLU A 342 9.36 1.73 -34.55
N TYR A 343 10.57 1.43 -34.07
CA TYR A 343 11.80 2.07 -34.53
C TYR A 343 12.07 1.81 -36.02
N THR A 344 12.06 0.55 -36.45
CA THR A 344 12.29 0.20 -37.87
C THR A 344 11.27 0.83 -38.82
N VAL A 345 10.04 1.08 -38.35
CA VAL A 345 8.96 1.64 -39.16
C VAL A 345 8.99 3.16 -39.21
N HIS A 346 9.05 3.80 -38.04
CA HIS A 346 8.81 5.23 -37.91
C HIS A 346 10.08 6.04 -37.68
N SER A 347 11.23 5.38 -37.47
CA SER A 347 12.48 6.04 -37.08
C SER A 347 12.33 6.94 -35.85
N LYS A 348 11.29 6.68 -35.02
CA LYS A 348 11.04 7.42 -33.79
C LYS A 348 12.01 6.91 -32.74
N THR A 349 12.82 7.81 -32.20
CA THR A 349 13.84 7.56 -31.16
C THR A 349 13.23 7.38 -29.76
N THR A 350 12.07 6.73 -29.69
CA THR A 350 11.45 6.35 -28.42
C THR A 350 12.25 5.22 -27.73
N ILE A 351 13.23 4.59 -28.39
CA ILE A 351 14.19 3.60 -27.85
C ILE A 351 14.77 3.97 -26.47
N ASN A 352 15.05 5.24 -26.22
CA ASN A 352 15.71 5.65 -24.98
C ASN A 352 14.80 5.48 -23.74
N GLU A 353 13.49 5.33 -23.94
CA GLU A 353 12.47 5.24 -22.87
C GLU A 353 12.04 3.79 -22.58
N TRP A 354 12.58 2.79 -23.31
CA TRP A 354 11.89 1.53 -23.56
C TRP A 354 12.17 0.34 -22.64
N PHE A 355 13.06 0.46 -21.66
CA PHE A 355 13.52 -0.75 -20.96
C PHE A 355 13.02 -0.89 -19.54
N CYS A 356 12.22 0.04 -19.03
CA CYS A 356 11.42 -0.17 -17.83
C CYS A 356 10.22 0.77 -17.74
N LYS A 357 9.12 0.27 -17.14
CA LYS A 357 7.97 1.11 -16.74
C LYS A 357 8.34 2.16 -15.68
N ASP A 358 9.54 2.05 -15.12
CA ASP A 358 10.06 2.99 -14.16
C ASP A 358 10.58 4.26 -14.85
N ARG A 359 10.23 5.43 -14.32
CA ARG A 359 10.64 6.73 -14.87
C ARG A 359 12.16 6.89 -14.69
N ASN A 360 12.97 6.42 -15.64
CA ASN A 360 14.44 6.52 -15.63
C ASN A 360 15.10 5.97 -14.35
N GLY A 361 14.83 4.70 -14.00
CA GLY A 361 15.41 4.09 -12.80
C GLY A 361 14.68 4.44 -11.51
N GLN A 362 13.53 5.12 -11.59
CA GLN A 362 12.65 5.36 -10.45
C GLN A 362 11.50 4.36 -10.42
N GLY A 363 11.78 3.20 -9.84
CA GLY A 363 10.82 2.12 -9.64
C GLY A 363 11.44 0.93 -8.91
N SER A 364 10.62 0.05 -8.37
CA SER A 364 11.07 -1.13 -7.60
C SER A 364 11.91 -2.09 -8.45
N GLY A 365 11.67 -2.14 -9.77
CA GLY A 365 12.43 -2.96 -10.73
C GLY A 365 13.73 -2.33 -11.26
N ALA A 366 14.06 -1.11 -10.83
CA ALA A 366 15.14 -0.31 -11.43
C ALA A 366 16.52 -0.96 -11.42
N HIS A 367 16.79 -1.72 -10.38
CA HIS A 367 18.11 -2.20 -10.00
C HIS A 367 18.51 -3.52 -10.66
N TYR A 368 17.56 -4.25 -11.25
CA TYR A 368 17.81 -5.64 -11.64
C TYR A 368 18.80 -5.74 -12.82
N TRP A 369 18.76 -4.83 -13.81
CA TRP A 369 19.51 -5.03 -15.08
C TRP A 369 20.02 -3.73 -15.75
N PRO A 370 20.78 -2.87 -15.05
CA PRO A 370 21.25 -1.61 -15.64
C PRO A 370 22.22 -1.78 -16.81
N GLU A 371 22.99 -2.87 -16.85
CA GLU A 371 23.92 -3.18 -17.93
C GLU A 371 23.16 -3.47 -19.23
N VAL A 372 22.07 -4.24 -19.14
CA VAL A 372 21.15 -4.51 -20.25
C VAL A 372 20.50 -3.21 -20.75
N ARG A 373 20.08 -2.31 -19.83
CA ARG A 373 19.51 -1.01 -20.21
C ARG A 373 20.48 -0.17 -21.02
N LYS A 374 21.75 -0.12 -20.61
CA LYS A 374 22.80 0.58 -21.34
C LYS A 374 22.98 0.01 -22.75
N LEU A 375 23.09 -1.32 -22.85
CA LEU A 375 23.27 -2.01 -24.12
C LEU A 375 22.11 -1.73 -25.08
N ALA A 376 20.88 -1.76 -24.57
CA ALA A 376 19.69 -1.55 -25.38
C ALA A 376 19.54 -0.10 -25.88
N TRP A 377 19.99 0.88 -25.09
CA TRP A 377 20.11 2.27 -25.53
C TRP A 377 21.16 2.43 -26.64
N GLU A 378 22.33 1.81 -26.49
CA GLU A 378 23.40 1.85 -27.51
C GLU A 378 22.95 1.21 -28.82
N ILE A 379 22.19 0.10 -28.78
CA ILE A 379 21.55 -0.50 -29.96
C ILE A 379 20.67 0.53 -30.69
N GLY A 380 19.88 1.32 -29.96
CA GLY A 380 19.06 2.38 -30.56
C GLY A 380 19.87 3.46 -31.24
N VAL A 381 20.94 3.92 -30.60
CA VAL A 381 21.85 4.92 -31.18
C VAL A 381 22.50 4.38 -32.46
N LEU A 382 22.94 3.12 -32.46
CA LEU A 382 23.56 2.47 -33.62
C LEU A 382 22.57 2.22 -34.76
N ALA A 383 21.34 1.81 -34.44
CA ALA A 383 20.28 1.64 -35.44
C ALA A 383 19.77 2.98 -36.00
N SER A 384 20.12 4.09 -35.31
CA SER A 384 20.15 5.52 -35.71
C SER A 384 19.99 5.91 -37.17
#